data_AF-A0A8C0EQ25-F1
#
_entry.id   AF-A0A8C0EQ25-F1
#
_cell.length_a   1.000
_cell.length_b   1.000
_cell.length_c   1.000
_cell.angle_alpha   90.00
_cell.angle_beta   90.00
_cell.angle_gamma   90.00
#
_symmetry.space_group_name_H-M   'P 1'
#
loop_
_entity.id
_entity.type
_entity.pdbx_description
1 polymer ?
#
loop_
_entity_poly.entity_id
_entity_poly.type
_entity_poly.pdbx_seq_one_letter_code
_entity_poly.pdbx_strand_id
1 'polypeptide(L)'
;MFLVGLSGGIASGKSTVVAILRELGCAVIDADVIAREVVQPHFKAYRQIVRYFGTEILLENGEINREALGNIIFSHPEKRQLLNSITHPEIQKEMLKQILKHFVLGCRYVILDIPLLFETNRLTKFMKYTVLVYCDPPTQLSRLRKRNGLSHAEAEARIASQLPLDEKRRLATHVIDNSGERESTRRQLCLWDGMLPLHGCGPWRGRGPLSPVGTYSGTSVNLGTLMSSQDNLFTGGIGDLPSPVSASPLSPG
;
A
#
# COMPACT_ATOMS: atom_id res chain seq x y z
N MET A 1 18.52 9.74 -1.68
CA MET A 1 17.60 8.60 -1.85
C MET A 1 16.28 9.13 -2.39
N PHE A 2 15.60 8.36 -3.23
CA PHE A 2 14.32 8.71 -3.83
C PHE A 2 13.22 7.73 -3.41
N LEU A 3 12.02 8.24 -3.19
CA LEU A 3 10.84 7.43 -2.88
C LEU A 3 10.07 7.14 -4.16
N VAL A 4 9.64 5.89 -4.32
CA VAL A 4 8.81 5.44 -5.45
C VAL A 4 7.52 4.89 -4.89
N GLY A 5 6.38 5.49 -5.21
CA GLY A 5 5.09 5.01 -4.76
C GLY A 5 4.56 3.91 -5.68
N LEU A 6 4.28 2.72 -5.16
CA LEU A 6 3.67 1.62 -5.90
C LEU A 6 2.21 1.47 -5.45
N SER A 7 1.30 1.45 -6.41
CA SER A 7 -0.13 1.23 -6.17
C SER A 7 -0.72 0.36 -7.28
N GLY A 8 -1.94 -0.13 -7.07
CA GLY A 8 -2.66 -1.01 -7.98
C GLY A 8 -4.11 -1.11 -7.55
N GLY A 9 -5.01 -1.41 -8.50
CA GLY A 9 -6.41 -1.70 -8.20
C GLY A 9 -6.60 -3.08 -7.57
N ILE A 10 -7.78 -3.33 -7.03
CA ILE A 10 -8.18 -4.67 -6.59
C ILE A 10 -7.94 -5.70 -7.71
N ALA A 11 -7.37 -6.86 -7.37
CA ALA A 11 -7.04 -7.94 -8.31
C ALA A 11 -6.08 -7.58 -9.47
N SER A 12 -5.38 -6.43 -9.42
CA SER A 12 -4.32 -6.05 -10.38
C SER A 12 -3.06 -6.91 -10.29
N GLY A 13 -2.86 -7.63 -9.18
CA GLY A 13 -1.67 -8.45 -8.93
C GLY A 13 -0.46 -7.66 -8.44
N LYS A 14 -0.69 -6.53 -7.74
CA LYS A 14 0.33 -5.75 -7.03
C LYS A 14 1.26 -6.60 -6.17
N SER A 15 0.73 -7.58 -5.45
CA SER A 15 1.53 -8.51 -4.63
C SER A 15 2.53 -9.32 -5.47
N THR A 16 2.17 -9.74 -6.68
CA THR A 16 3.07 -10.41 -7.62
C THR A 16 4.21 -9.48 -8.05
N VAL A 17 3.90 -8.22 -8.37
CA VAL A 17 4.90 -7.21 -8.73
C VAL A 17 5.85 -6.92 -7.57
N VAL A 18 5.32 -6.76 -6.36
CA VAL A 18 6.11 -6.58 -5.13
C VAL A 18 7.04 -7.77 -4.88
N ALA A 19 6.57 -9.01 -5.08
CA ALA A 19 7.40 -10.20 -4.93
C ALA A 19 8.56 -10.20 -5.92
N ILE A 20 8.29 -9.91 -7.20
CA ILE A 20 9.33 -9.83 -8.23
C ILE A 20 10.34 -8.71 -7.91
N LEU A 21 9.88 -7.54 -7.46
CA LEU A 21 10.78 -6.44 -7.08
C LEU A 21 11.70 -6.82 -5.92
N ARG A 22 11.19 -7.56 -4.93
CA ARG A 22 12.01 -8.10 -3.83
C ARG A 22 13.02 -9.13 -4.33
N GLU A 23 12.64 -10.02 -5.26
CA GLU A 23 13.55 -10.97 -5.91
C GLU A 23 14.68 -10.26 -6.67
N LEU A 24 14.40 -9.09 -7.27
CA LEU A 24 15.41 -8.24 -7.93
C LEU A 24 16.28 -7.45 -6.94
N GLY A 25 16.04 -7.54 -5.63
CA GLY A 25 16.81 -6.85 -4.60
C GLY A 25 16.39 -5.40 -4.36
N CYS A 26 15.20 -4.99 -4.79
CA CYS A 26 14.67 -3.67 -4.50
C CYS A 26 14.25 -3.55 -3.02
N ALA A 27 14.52 -2.40 -2.41
CA ALA A 27 13.98 -2.07 -1.09
C ALA A 27 12.49 -1.75 -1.21
N VAL A 28 11.63 -2.60 -0.63
CA VAL A 28 10.17 -2.42 -0.63
C VAL A 28 9.65 -2.34 0.79
N ILE A 29 9.02 -1.21 1.13
CA ILE A 29 8.32 -0.98 2.39
C ILE A 29 6.82 -1.14 2.14
N ASP A 30 6.18 -2.01 2.91
CA ASP A 30 4.76 -2.33 2.77
C ASP A 30 3.95 -1.60 3.84
N ALA A 31 3.09 -0.68 3.40
CA ALA A 31 2.33 0.18 4.30
C ALA A 31 1.22 -0.61 5.05
N ASP A 32 0.67 -1.65 4.43
CA ASP A 32 -0.35 -2.51 5.06
C ASP A 32 0.28 -3.40 6.12
N VAL A 33 1.48 -3.92 5.87
CA VAL A 33 2.24 -4.67 6.89
C VAL A 33 2.55 -3.78 8.09
N ILE A 34 3.02 -2.55 7.87
CA ILE A 34 3.27 -1.60 8.96
C ILE A 34 1.99 -1.32 9.75
N ALA A 35 0.86 -1.07 9.07
CA ALA A 35 -0.42 -0.82 9.73
C ALA A 35 -0.86 -1.97 10.65
N ARG A 36 -0.51 -3.21 10.29
CA ARG A 36 -0.76 -4.42 11.08
C ARG A 36 0.22 -4.63 12.22
N GLU A 37 1.47 -4.20 12.04
CA GLU A 37 2.52 -4.31 13.05
C GLU A 37 2.32 -3.30 14.17
N VAL A 38 1.99 -2.05 13.87
CA VAL A 38 1.90 -0.98 14.89
C VAL A 38 0.80 -1.19 15.93
N VAL A 39 -0.12 -2.13 15.69
CA VAL A 39 -1.18 -2.51 16.62
C VAL A 39 -0.84 -3.78 17.41
N GLN A 40 0.39 -4.29 17.33
CA GLN A 40 0.85 -5.43 18.12
C GLN A 40 1.17 -5.02 19.58
N PRO A 41 1.11 -5.96 20.56
CA PRO A 41 1.17 -5.66 22.00
C PRO A 41 2.32 -4.75 22.48
N HIS A 42 3.46 -4.80 21.80
CA HIS A 42 4.66 -4.03 22.14
C HIS A 42 4.59 -2.56 21.72
N PHE A 43 3.71 -2.20 20.79
CA PHE A 43 3.58 -0.84 20.29
C PHE A 43 2.74 0.07 21.19
N LYS A 44 2.96 1.38 21.06
CA LYS A 44 2.22 2.41 21.79
C LYS A 44 0.75 2.45 21.36
N ALA A 45 0.48 2.30 20.06
CA ALA A 45 -0.89 2.32 19.54
C ALA A 45 -1.74 1.18 20.13
N TYR A 46 -1.20 -0.04 20.27
CA TYR A 46 -1.91 -1.15 20.94
C TYR A 46 -2.41 -0.73 22.34
N ARG A 47 -1.54 -0.19 23.19
CA ARG A 47 -1.92 0.21 24.56
C ARG A 47 -3.00 1.29 24.57
N GLN A 48 -2.94 2.22 23.64
CA GLN A 48 -3.94 3.28 23.52
C GLN A 48 -5.29 2.73 23.02
N ILE A 49 -5.26 1.81 22.06
CA ILE A 49 -6.45 1.13 21.53
C ILE A 49 -7.13 0.33 22.65
N VAL A 50 -6.41 -0.56 23.34
CA VAL A 50 -6.97 -1.37 24.44
C VAL A 50 -7.50 -0.49 25.58
N ARG A 51 -6.82 0.62 25.90
CA ARG A 51 -7.29 1.55 26.93
C ARG A 51 -8.64 2.19 26.58
N TYR A 52 -8.90 2.46 25.31
CA TYR A 52 -10.12 3.13 24.87
C TYR A 52 -11.25 2.15 24.54
N PHE A 53 -10.94 1.09 23.79
CA PHE A 53 -11.90 0.10 23.31
C PHE A 53 -12.08 -1.08 24.26
N GLY A 54 -11.40 -1.08 25.40
CA GLY A 54 -11.46 -2.13 26.41
C GLY A 54 -10.77 -3.43 26.00
N THR A 55 -10.90 -4.44 26.86
CA THR A 55 -10.29 -5.77 26.65
C THR A 55 -11.16 -6.71 25.83
N GLU A 56 -12.42 -6.34 25.56
CA GLU A 56 -13.38 -7.09 24.73
C GLU A 56 -12.94 -7.21 23.27
N ILE A 57 -12.06 -6.30 22.82
CA ILE A 57 -11.46 -6.35 21.48
C ILE A 57 -10.20 -7.22 21.43
N LEU A 58 -9.86 -7.96 22.49
CA LEU A 58 -8.70 -8.84 22.54
C LEU A 58 -9.09 -10.30 22.30
N LEU A 59 -8.21 -11.02 21.64
CA LEU A 59 -8.20 -12.48 21.59
C LEU A 59 -7.62 -13.05 22.90
N GLU A 60 -7.80 -14.34 23.13
CA GLU A 60 -7.25 -15.04 24.30
C GLU A 60 -5.72 -14.94 24.42
N ASN A 61 -5.03 -14.81 23.28
CA ASN A 61 -3.57 -14.63 23.23
C ASN A 61 -3.13 -13.18 23.50
N GLY A 62 -4.07 -12.26 23.76
CA GLY A 62 -3.81 -10.85 24.01
C GLY A 62 -3.62 -9.99 22.75
N GLU A 63 -3.72 -10.54 21.55
CA GLU A 63 -3.71 -9.75 20.31
C GLU A 63 -5.07 -9.08 20.07
N ILE A 64 -5.09 -8.00 19.29
CA ILE A 64 -6.35 -7.34 18.91
C ILE A 64 -7.15 -8.25 17.96
N ASN A 65 -8.37 -8.59 18.36
CA ASN A 65 -9.38 -9.17 17.51
C ASN A 65 -9.85 -8.12 16.49
N ARG A 66 -9.31 -8.20 15.28
CA ARG A 66 -9.61 -7.28 14.18
C ARG A 66 -11.06 -7.35 13.74
N GLU A 67 -11.69 -8.52 13.83
CA GLU A 67 -13.10 -8.68 13.47
C GLU A 67 -13.98 -7.90 14.45
N ALA A 68 -13.76 -8.09 15.75
CA ALA A 68 -14.47 -7.37 16.80
C ALA A 68 -14.24 -5.86 16.70
N LEU A 69 -12.98 -5.42 16.56
CA LEU A 69 -12.65 -4.00 16.41
C LEU A 69 -13.26 -3.41 15.13
N GLY A 70 -13.20 -4.14 14.02
CA GLY A 70 -13.78 -3.76 12.73
C GLY A 70 -15.28 -3.52 12.82
N ASN A 71 -16.02 -4.43 13.47
CA ASN A 71 -17.45 -4.30 13.70
C ASN A 71 -17.79 -3.04 14.51
N ILE A 72 -17.00 -2.73 15.55
CA ILE A 72 -17.22 -1.53 16.37
C ILE A 72 -17.03 -0.25 15.54
N ILE A 73 -15.93 -0.13 14.79
CA ILE A 73 -15.60 1.09 14.05
C ILE A 73 -16.43 1.26 12.77
N PHE A 74 -16.99 0.18 12.24
CA PHE A 74 -17.87 0.23 11.07
C PHE A 74 -19.19 0.93 11.40
N SER A 75 -19.78 0.62 12.56
CA SER A 75 -21.02 1.24 13.00
C SER A 75 -20.85 2.64 13.60
N HIS A 76 -19.62 3.05 13.92
CA HIS A 76 -19.32 4.28 14.68
C HIS A 76 -18.20 5.10 14.02
N PRO A 77 -18.54 6.04 13.11
CA PRO A 77 -17.56 6.87 12.41
C PRO A 77 -16.60 7.63 13.33
N GLU A 78 -17.05 8.08 14.49
CA GLU A 78 -16.26 8.77 15.51
C GLU A 78 -15.21 7.85 16.14
N LYS A 79 -15.54 6.57 16.38
CA LYS A 79 -14.59 5.57 16.87
C LYS A 79 -13.54 5.23 15.82
N ARG A 80 -13.94 5.18 14.54
CA ARG A 80 -13.01 5.03 13.41
C ARG A 80 -12.01 6.18 13.33
N GLN A 81 -12.48 7.42 13.48
CA GLN A 81 -11.59 8.59 13.49
C GLN A 81 -10.60 8.55 14.66
N LEU A 82 -11.04 8.13 15.84
CA LEU A 82 -10.14 7.97 16.98
C LEU A 82 -9.10 6.85 16.76
N LEU A 83 -9.52 5.71 16.24
CA LEU A 83 -8.58 4.63 15.90
C LEU A 83 -7.53 5.11 14.90
N ASN A 84 -7.96 5.86 13.89
CA ASN A 84 -7.07 6.47 12.91
C ASN A 84 -6.09 7.47 13.57
N SER A 85 -6.57 8.34 14.47
CA SER A 85 -5.69 9.31 15.15
C SER A 85 -4.65 8.66 16.07
N ILE A 86 -4.95 7.48 16.61
CA ILE A 86 -4.00 6.67 17.39
C ILE A 86 -2.98 5.97 16.48
N THR A 87 -3.43 5.37 15.38
CA THR A 87 -2.58 4.53 14.53
C THR A 87 -1.71 5.33 13.57
N HIS A 88 -2.22 6.42 12.98
CA HIS A 88 -1.49 7.19 11.97
C HIS A 88 -0.10 7.67 12.40
N PRO A 89 0.09 8.26 13.60
CA PRO A 89 1.42 8.70 14.04
C PRO A 89 2.42 7.54 14.17
N GLU A 90 1.97 6.37 14.64
CA GLU A 90 2.86 5.20 14.80
C GLU A 90 3.21 4.58 13.45
N ILE A 91 2.27 4.55 12.50
CA ILE A 91 2.53 4.09 11.11
C ILE A 91 3.57 4.99 10.44
N GLN A 92 3.42 6.31 10.56
CA GLN A 92 4.36 7.28 10.01
C GLN A 92 5.76 7.10 10.58
N LYS A 93 5.84 6.89 11.91
CA LYS A 93 7.10 6.70 12.61
C LYS A 93 7.81 5.41 12.14
N GLU A 94 7.09 4.31 12.01
CA GLU A 94 7.69 3.04 11.57
C GLU A 94 8.08 3.10 10.08
N MET A 95 7.25 3.71 9.24
CA MET A 95 7.59 3.94 7.83
C MET A 95 8.87 4.79 7.69
N LEU A 96 8.97 5.88 8.44
CA LEU A 96 10.16 6.74 8.45
C LEU A 96 11.41 5.97 8.92
N LYS A 97 11.27 5.14 9.96
CA LYS A 97 12.35 4.30 10.48
C LYS A 97 12.84 3.30 9.43
N GLN A 98 11.94 2.66 8.69
CA GLN A 98 12.31 1.76 7.59
C GLN A 98 12.96 2.51 6.41
N ILE A 99 12.44 3.69 6.05
CA ILE A 99 13.04 4.56 5.04
C ILE A 99 14.47 4.94 5.44
N LEU A 100 14.68 5.39 6.68
CA LEU A 100 16.00 5.76 7.19
C LEU A 100 16.96 4.57 7.25
N LYS A 101 16.47 3.38 7.61
CA LYS A 101 17.26 2.15 7.56
C LYS A 101 17.80 1.91 6.15
N HIS A 102 16.96 1.99 5.13
CA HIS A 102 17.39 1.83 3.73
C HIS A 102 18.31 2.95 3.25
N PHE A 103 18.10 4.18 3.74
CA PHE A 103 19.02 5.29 3.49
C PHE A 103 20.43 5.00 4.01
N VAL A 104 20.56 4.54 5.26
CA VAL A 104 21.84 4.19 5.88
C VAL A 104 22.52 3.01 5.17
N LEU A 105 21.73 2.06 4.66
CA LEU A 105 22.23 0.96 3.83
C LEU A 105 22.68 1.42 2.42
N GLY A 106 22.52 2.69 2.07
CA GLY A 106 22.94 3.25 0.78
C GLY A 106 21.99 2.95 -0.37
N CYS A 107 20.75 2.54 -0.09
CA CYS A 107 19.76 2.29 -1.15
C CYS A 107 19.39 3.62 -1.83
N ARG A 108 19.53 3.69 -3.16
CA ARG A 108 19.23 4.91 -3.93
C ARG A 108 17.73 5.14 -4.06
N TYR A 109 16.95 4.06 -4.17
CA TYR A 109 15.50 4.08 -4.27
C TYR A 109 14.87 3.20 -3.20
N VAL A 110 13.70 3.61 -2.71
CA VAL A 110 12.85 2.81 -1.82
C VAL A 110 11.43 2.85 -2.37
N ILE A 111 10.86 1.67 -2.56
CA ILE A 111 9.51 1.49 -3.07
C ILE A 111 8.56 1.44 -1.87
N LEU A 112 7.59 2.35 -1.84
CA LEU A 112 6.51 2.35 -0.84
C LEU A 112 5.28 1.70 -1.48
N ASP A 113 4.93 0.51 -1.02
CA ASP A 113 3.74 -0.20 -1.46
C ASP A 113 2.50 0.33 -0.71
N ILE A 114 1.71 1.17 -1.39
CA ILE A 114 0.59 1.93 -0.82
C ILE A 114 -0.65 1.72 -1.71
N PRO A 115 -1.63 0.87 -1.30
CA PRO A 115 -2.81 0.57 -2.11
C PRO A 115 -3.60 1.81 -2.54
N LEU A 116 -3.85 2.76 -1.63
CA LEU A 116 -4.69 3.95 -1.84
C LEU A 116 -3.89 5.23 -2.17
N LEU A 117 -2.75 5.06 -2.84
CA LEU A 117 -1.83 6.16 -3.13
C LEU A 117 -2.50 7.27 -3.98
N PHE A 118 -3.26 6.89 -5.00
CA PHE A 118 -3.83 7.84 -5.96
C PHE A 118 -5.14 8.47 -5.48
N GLU A 119 -5.94 7.70 -4.73
CA GLU A 119 -7.24 8.12 -4.18
C GLU A 119 -7.09 9.27 -3.18
N THR A 120 -6.03 9.21 -2.38
CA THR A 120 -5.77 10.25 -1.38
C THR A 120 -4.96 11.41 -1.94
N ASN A 121 -4.14 11.16 -2.98
CA ASN A 121 -3.24 12.12 -3.62
C ASN A 121 -2.34 12.90 -2.65
N ARG A 122 -2.20 12.44 -1.39
CA ARG A 122 -1.48 13.18 -0.36
C ARG A 122 0.01 12.87 -0.34
N LEU A 123 0.38 11.62 -0.67
CA LEU A 123 1.77 11.16 -0.67
C LEU A 123 2.46 11.26 -2.02
N THR A 124 1.70 11.36 -3.10
CA THR A 124 2.19 11.47 -4.48
C THR A 124 3.23 12.59 -4.63
N LYS A 125 3.01 13.75 -3.99
CA LYS A 125 3.93 14.91 -4.00
C LYS A 125 5.32 14.64 -3.40
N PHE A 126 5.49 13.58 -2.61
CA PHE A 126 6.78 13.19 -2.03
C PHE A 126 7.47 12.07 -2.80
N MET A 127 6.75 11.46 -3.75
CA MET A 127 7.31 10.40 -4.57
C MET A 127 8.01 11.03 -5.77
N LYS A 128 9.23 10.56 -6.07
CA LYS A 128 9.89 10.94 -7.31
C LYS A 128 9.19 10.31 -8.52
N TYR A 129 8.70 9.08 -8.35
CA TYR A 129 7.95 8.35 -9.36
C TYR A 129 6.75 7.67 -8.70
N THR A 130 5.61 7.69 -9.38
CA THR A 130 4.44 6.88 -9.04
C THR A 130 4.30 5.75 -10.06
N VAL A 131 4.13 4.53 -9.58
CA VAL A 131 4.06 3.32 -10.39
C VAL A 131 2.70 2.67 -10.16
N LEU A 132 1.95 2.46 -11.23
CA LEU A 132 0.70 1.72 -11.21
C LEU A 132 0.90 0.31 -11.73
N VAL A 133 0.49 -0.68 -10.95
CA VAL A 133 0.25 -2.04 -11.43
C VAL A 133 -1.14 -2.09 -12.07
N TYR A 134 -1.15 -2.26 -13.38
CA TYR A 134 -2.35 -2.27 -14.20
C TYR A 134 -2.72 -3.71 -14.59
N CYS A 135 -4.01 -3.96 -14.78
CA CYS A 135 -4.49 -5.07 -15.57
C CYS A 135 -5.75 -4.65 -16.33
N ASP A 136 -6.02 -5.24 -17.48
CA ASP A 136 -7.24 -4.97 -18.22
C ASP A 136 -8.50 -5.34 -17.40
N PRO A 137 -9.64 -4.65 -17.62
CA PRO A 137 -10.87 -4.89 -16.85
C PRO A 137 -11.39 -6.34 -16.89
N PRO A 138 -11.41 -7.04 -18.06
CA PRO A 138 -11.80 -8.45 -18.11
C PRO A 138 -10.95 -9.36 -17.21
N THR A 139 -9.64 -9.16 -17.21
CA THR A 139 -8.68 -9.89 -16.40
C THR A 139 -8.86 -9.56 -14.92
N GLN A 140 -9.06 -8.27 -14.59
CA GLN A 140 -9.32 -7.81 -13.23
C GLN A 140 -10.54 -8.53 -12.63
N LEU A 141 -11.65 -8.52 -13.38
CA LEU A 141 -12.91 -9.12 -12.98
C LEU A 141 -12.78 -10.64 -12.80
N SER A 142 -12.20 -11.31 -13.80
CA SER A 142 -11.95 -12.76 -13.76
C SER A 142 -11.12 -13.18 -12.54
N ARG A 143 -10.02 -12.46 -12.27
CA ARG A 143 -9.15 -12.70 -11.11
C ARG A 143 -9.87 -12.47 -9.79
N LEU A 144 -10.63 -11.38 -9.68
CA LEU A 144 -11.37 -11.05 -8.46
C LEU A 144 -12.42 -12.12 -8.14
N ARG A 145 -13.20 -12.53 -9.14
CA ARG A 145 -14.19 -13.61 -9.00
C ARG A 145 -13.53 -14.92 -8.58
N LYS A 146 -12.47 -15.34 -9.27
CA LYS A 146 -11.76 -16.59 -8.98
C LYS A 146 -11.16 -16.60 -7.57
N ARG A 147 -10.59 -15.48 -7.13
CA ARG A 147 -9.94 -15.37 -5.81
C ARG A 147 -10.94 -15.37 -4.65
N ASN A 148 -12.09 -14.71 -4.83
CA ASN A 148 -13.02 -14.44 -3.74
C ASN A 148 -14.35 -15.21 -3.84
N GLY A 149 -14.54 -16.04 -4.87
CA GLY A 149 -15.77 -16.81 -5.07
C GLY A 149 -17.02 -15.95 -5.35
N LEU A 150 -16.83 -14.77 -5.94
CA LEU A 150 -17.90 -13.77 -6.09
C LEU A 150 -18.71 -13.96 -7.38
N SER A 151 -19.97 -13.54 -7.32
CA SER A 151 -20.78 -13.32 -8.53
C SER A 151 -20.19 -12.19 -9.39
N HIS A 152 -20.65 -12.11 -10.64
CA HIS A 152 -20.21 -11.06 -11.56
C HIS A 152 -20.53 -9.67 -11.02
N ALA A 153 -21.79 -9.44 -10.63
CA ALA A 153 -22.27 -8.16 -10.12
C ALA A 153 -21.55 -7.73 -8.82
N GLU A 154 -21.29 -8.65 -7.90
CA GLU A 154 -20.54 -8.34 -6.67
C GLU A 154 -19.08 -7.94 -6.97
N ALA A 155 -18.44 -8.64 -7.92
CA ALA A 155 -17.07 -8.32 -8.30
C ALA A 155 -17.00 -6.96 -9.01
N GLU A 156 -17.95 -6.64 -9.89
CA GLU A 156 -18.06 -5.32 -10.53
C GLU A 156 -18.29 -4.21 -9.51
N ALA A 157 -19.23 -4.39 -8.56
CA ALA A 157 -19.50 -3.41 -7.52
C ALA A 157 -18.25 -3.12 -6.66
N ARG A 158 -17.43 -4.15 -6.37
CA ARG A 158 -16.16 -4.00 -5.65
C ARG A 158 -15.06 -3.33 -6.47
N ILE A 159 -15.05 -3.51 -7.79
CA ILE A 159 -14.12 -2.78 -8.68
C ILE A 159 -14.53 -1.31 -8.76
N ALA A 160 -15.84 -1.05 -8.90
CA ALA A 160 -16.41 0.29 -9.03
C ALA A 160 -16.31 1.14 -7.75
N SER A 161 -16.08 0.52 -6.59
CA SER A 161 -15.86 1.27 -5.33
C SER A 161 -14.48 1.92 -5.24
N GLN A 162 -13.56 1.61 -6.16
CA GLN A 162 -12.23 2.21 -6.25
C GLN A 162 -12.14 3.18 -7.44
N LEU A 163 -11.18 4.10 -7.40
CA LEU A 163 -10.86 4.94 -8.55
C LEU A 163 -10.53 4.04 -9.77
N PRO A 164 -11.14 4.27 -10.94
CA PRO A 164 -10.93 3.43 -12.12
C PRO A 164 -9.44 3.28 -12.46
N LEU A 165 -9.02 2.06 -12.85
CA LEU A 165 -7.61 1.79 -13.18
C LEU A 165 -7.09 2.71 -14.29
N ASP A 166 -7.91 3.03 -15.28
CA ASP A 166 -7.53 3.93 -16.37
C ASP A 166 -7.34 5.38 -15.90
N GLU A 167 -8.06 5.82 -14.87
CA GLU A 167 -7.83 7.12 -14.24
C GLU A 167 -6.53 7.11 -13.44
N LYS A 168 -6.30 6.08 -12.63
CA LYS A 168 -5.01 5.89 -11.94
C LYS A 168 -3.84 5.88 -12.93
N ARG A 169 -4.05 5.27 -14.11
CA ARG A 169 -3.03 5.16 -15.17
C ARG A 169 -2.57 6.54 -15.65
N ARG A 170 -3.49 7.51 -15.72
CA ARG A 170 -3.18 8.90 -16.11
C ARG A 170 -2.40 9.66 -15.04
N LEU A 171 -2.52 9.26 -13.77
CA LEU A 171 -1.83 9.87 -12.63
C LEU A 171 -0.45 9.24 -12.36
N ALA A 172 -0.18 8.07 -12.93
CA ALA A 172 1.05 7.32 -12.72
C ALA A 172 2.18 7.82 -13.62
N THR A 173 3.39 7.95 -13.08
CA THR A 173 4.59 8.22 -13.89
C THR A 173 5.00 7.01 -14.73
N HIS A 174 4.80 5.81 -14.17
CA HIS A 174 5.08 4.54 -14.85
C HIS A 174 3.93 3.55 -14.64
N VAL A 175 3.75 2.67 -15.62
CA VAL A 175 2.72 1.64 -15.59
C VAL A 175 3.39 0.30 -15.84
N ILE A 176 3.11 -0.67 -14.97
CA ILE A 176 3.49 -2.07 -15.13
C ILE A 176 2.24 -2.83 -15.49
N ASP A 177 2.17 -3.33 -16.73
CA ASP A 177 1.04 -4.12 -17.20
C ASP A 177 1.19 -5.56 -16.75
N ASN A 178 0.25 -6.00 -15.91
CA ASN A 178 0.17 -7.34 -15.34
C ASN A 178 -1.08 -8.09 -15.85
N SER A 179 -1.60 -7.74 -17.04
CA SER A 179 -2.71 -8.44 -17.69
C SER A 179 -2.29 -9.82 -18.22
N GLY A 180 -1.08 -9.91 -18.77
CA GLY A 180 -0.52 -11.12 -19.36
C GLY A 180 0.14 -12.08 -18.37
N GLU A 181 1.09 -12.85 -18.88
CA GLU A 181 1.84 -13.84 -18.11
C GLU A 181 2.87 -13.20 -17.18
N ARG A 182 3.17 -13.88 -16.06
CA ARG A 182 4.13 -13.43 -15.04
C ARG A 182 5.50 -13.09 -15.64
N GLU A 183 5.94 -13.80 -16.68
CA GLU A 183 7.22 -13.53 -17.35
C GLU A 183 7.24 -12.21 -18.13
N SER A 184 6.09 -11.81 -18.70
CA SER A 184 5.96 -10.49 -19.32
C SER A 184 6.11 -9.38 -18.28
N THR A 185 5.43 -9.52 -17.14
CA THR A 185 5.54 -8.60 -16.01
C THR A 185 6.97 -8.53 -15.50
N ARG A 186 7.65 -9.68 -15.34
CA ARG A 186 9.05 -9.74 -14.91
C ARG A 186 9.99 -9.01 -15.87
N ARG A 187 9.80 -9.18 -17.19
CA ARG A 187 10.59 -8.46 -18.20
C ARG A 187 10.40 -6.95 -18.11
N GLN A 188 9.17 -6.48 -17.94
CA GLN A 188 8.89 -5.05 -17.74
C GLN A 188 9.61 -4.51 -16.49
N LEU A 189 9.59 -5.25 -15.38
CA LEU A 189 10.26 -4.85 -14.15
C LEU A 189 11.78 -4.85 -14.27
N CYS A 190 12.39 -5.81 -14.96
CA CYS A 190 13.82 -5.81 -15.25
C CYS A 190 14.25 -4.62 -16.12
N LEU A 191 13.45 -4.27 -17.14
CA LEU A 191 13.72 -3.09 -17.97
C LEU A 191 13.63 -1.81 -17.14
N TRP A 192 12.59 -1.72 -16.30
CA TRP A 192 12.39 -0.57 -15.44
C TRP A 192 13.53 -0.40 -14.40
N ASP A 193 14.00 -1.50 -13.83
CA ASP A 193 15.15 -1.56 -12.93
C ASP A 193 16.51 -1.33 -13.64
N GLY A 194 16.58 -1.58 -14.95
CA GLY A 194 17.72 -1.17 -15.78
C GLY A 194 17.77 0.34 -16.04
N MET A 195 16.59 0.98 -16.18
CA MET A 195 16.46 2.43 -16.43
C MET A 195 16.61 3.26 -15.15
N LEU A 196 16.08 2.76 -14.04
CA LEU A 196 16.25 3.31 -12.71
C LEU A 196 16.98 2.24 -11.93
N PRO A 197 18.25 2.40 -11.49
CA PRO A 197 18.93 1.36 -10.73
C PRO A 197 18.27 1.26 -9.33
N LEU A 198 17.14 0.53 -9.25
CA LEU A 198 16.32 0.35 -8.06
C LEU A 198 16.98 -0.67 -7.13
N HIS A 199 17.71 -1.63 -7.72
CA HIS A 199 18.58 -2.56 -7.00
C HIS A 199 19.92 -1.91 -6.60
N GLY A 200 20.46 -2.39 -5.47
CA GLY A 200 21.79 -2.02 -4.97
C GLY A 200 21.75 -1.11 -3.75
N CYS A 201 22.02 -1.71 -2.59
CA CYS A 201 22.33 -0.98 -1.36
C CYS A 201 23.84 -1.14 -1.11
N GLY A 202 24.57 -0.03 -1.00
CA GLY A 202 26.01 -0.03 -0.74
C GLY A 202 26.59 1.39 -0.69
N PRO A 203 27.76 1.59 -0.06
CA PRO A 203 28.42 2.88 -0.04
C PRO A 203 28.67 3.36 -1.47
N TRP A 204 28.42 4.64 -1.72
CA TRP A 204 28.57 5.29 -3.01
C TRP A 204 30.06 5.34 -3.41
N ARG A 205 30.63 4.20 -3.81
CA ARG A 205 31.96 4.09 -4.40
C ARG A 205 31.77 4.07 -5.91
N GLY A 206 32.05 5.23 -6.51
CA GLY A 206 32.15 5.50 -7.96
C GLY A 206 31.80 4.38 -8.93
N ARG A 207 30.54 4.34 -9.38
CA ARG A 207 30.29 3.96 -10.78
C ARG A 207 30.66 5.20 -11.61
N GLY A 208 31.55 5.01 -12.58
CA GLY A 208 32.17 6.07 -13.41
C GLY A 208 31.18 7.02 -14.09
N PRO A 209 31.67 8.09 -14.73
CA PRO A 209 30.84 9.20 -15.16
C PRO A 209 29.77 8.73 -16.14
N LEU A 210 28.50 8.85 -15.73
CA LEU A 210 27.41 8.97 -16.67
C LEU A 210 27.67 10.25 -17.47
N SER A 211 27.72 10.10 -18.79
CA SER A 211 27.86 11.17 -19.77
C SER A 211 26.93 12.35 -19.43
N PRO A 212 27.35 13.61 -19.67
CA PRO A 212 26.60 14.77 -19.24
C PRO A 212 25.42 15.00 -20.20
N VAL A 213 24.24 14.52 -19.83
CA VAL A 213 22.99 15.04 -20.38
C VAL A 213 22.01 15.27 -19.23
N GLY A 214 21.75 16.56 -18.99
CA GLY A 214 20.66 17.02 -18.12
C GLY A 214 21.13 17.51 -16.75
N THR A 215 21.08 18.83 -16.56
CA THR A 215 21.03 19.46 -15.24
C THR A 215 19.81 18.94 -14.48
N TYR A 216 20.01 17.96 -13.60
CA TYR A 216 18.97 17.48 -12.70
C TYR A 216 18.84 18.43 -11.51
N SER A 217 17.81 19.28 -11.52
CA SER A 217 17.36 20.01 -10.34
C SER A 217 16.75 19.01 -9.35
N GLY A 218 17.54 18.55 -8.39
CA GLY A 218 17.09 17.63 -7.36
C GLY A 218 16.30 18.36 -6.28
N THR A 219 14.99 18.15 -6.24
CA THR A 219 14.19 18.46 -5.04
C THR A 219 14.47 17.40 -3.98
N SER A 220 15.17 17.79 -2.92
CA SER A 220 15.32 16.98 -1.71
C SER A 220 13.97 16.83 -1.00
N VAL A 221 13.56 15.60 -0.69
CA VAL A 221 12.33 15.34 0.08
C VAL A 221 12.55 15.80 1.52
N ASN A 222 11.76 16.77 1.99
CA ASN A 222 11.71 17.13 3.41
C ASN A 222 10.88 16.08 4.16
N LEU A 223 11.56 15.22 4.92
CA LEU A 223 10.95 14.12 5.68
C LEU A 223 9.90 14.58 6.68
N GLY A 224 10.00 15.82 7.22
CA GLY A 224 9.02 16.37 8.15
C GLY A 224 7.66 16.66 7.49
N THR A 225 7.63 17.06 6.22
CA THR A 225 6.39 17.37 5.49
C THR A 225 5.66 16.10 5.03
N LEU A 226 6.38 15.00 4.81
CA LEU A 226 5.81 13.67 4.51
C LEU A 226 4.87 13.20 5.65
N MET A 227 5.17 13.58 6.89
CA MET A 227 4.47 13.12 8.09
C MET A 227 3.08 13.76 8.27
N SER A 228 2.89 15.03 7.89
CA SER A 228 1.61 15.73 8.11
C SER A 228 0.51 15.39 7.10
N SER A 229 0.80 14.57 6.08
CA SER A 229 -0.10 14.36 4.93
C SER A 229 -0.83 13.00 4.95
N GLN A 230 -0.95 12.28 6.08
CA GLN A 230 -1.38 10.86 6.08
C GLN A 230 -2.76 10.51 6.70
N ASP A 231 -3.57 11.47 7.14
CA ASP A 231 -4.76 11.22 7.99
C ASP A 231 -5.91 10.33 7.44
N ASN A 232 -5.79 9.76 6.23
CA ASN A 232 -6.81 8.86 5.65
C ASN A 232 -6.23 7.70 4.79
N LEU A 233 -4.91 7.48 4.81
CA LEU A 233 -4.25 6.50 3.92
C LEU A 233 -4.31 5.04 4.40
N PHE A 234 -4.70 4.81 5.65
CA PHE A 234 -4.57 3.50 6.33
C PHE A 234 -5.90 2.91 6.81
N THR A 235 -7.02 3.48 6.37
CA THR A 235 -8.35 2.96 6.68
C THR A 235 -8.54 1.52 6.21
N GLY A 236 -7.81 1.09 5.18
CA GLY A 236 -7.87 -0.29 4.64
C GLY A 236 -7.09 -1.36 5.43
N GLY A 237 -6.35 -1.00 6.48
CA GLY A 237 -5.53 -1.95 7.23
C GLY A 237 -6.25 -2.65 8.39
N ILE A 238 -7.26 -2.00 8.97
CA ILE A 238 -7.94 -2.47 10.20
C ILE A 238 -9.48 -2.56 10.01
N GLY A 239 -10.06 -1.84 9.05
CA GLY A 239 -11.51 -1.75 8.85
C GLY A 239 -12.09 -2.46 7.61
N ASP A 240 -11.26 -2.97 6.70
CA ASP A 240 -11.75 -3.67 5.50
C ASP A 240 -11.99 -5.17 5.80
N LEU A 241 -12.95 -5.45 6.67
CA LEU A 241 -13.64 -6.73 6.65
C LEU A 241 -14.59 -6.71 5.44
N PRO A 242 -14.73 -7.82 4.69
CA PRO A 242 -15.82 -7.91 3.74
C PRO A 242 -17.13 -7.69 4.50
N SER A 243 -17.93 -6.74 4.03
CA SER A 243 -19.31 -6.57 4.47
C SER A 243 -19.99 -7.94 4.51
N PRO A 244 -20.69 -8.31 5.61
CA PRO A 244 -21.53 -9.49 5.59
C PRO A 244 -22.53 -9.29 4.45
N VAL A 245 -22.47 -10.20 3.48
CA VAL A 245 -23.44 -10.32 2.41
C VAL A 245 -24.82 -10.19 3.05
N SER A 246 -25.60 -9.21 2.61
CA SER A 246 -26.99 -9.05 3.00
C SER A 246 -27.70 -10.37 2.76
N ALA A 247 -27.94 -11.13 3.82
CA ALA A 247 -28.90 -12.22 3.81
C ALA A 247 -30.26 -11.56 3.56
N SER A 248 -30.70 -11.57 2.30
CA SER A 248 -32.08 -11.24 1.96
C SER A 248 -33.00 -12.19 2.74
N PRO A 249 -34.00 -11.68 3.47
CA PRO A 249 -34.98 -12.56 4.10
C PRO A 249 -35.75 -13.28 3.00
N LEU A 250 -35.71 -14.61 3.03
CA LEU A 250 -36.69 -15.43 2.35
C LEU A 250 -38.06 -15.07 2.94
N SER A 251 -38.89 -14.42 2.13
CA SER A 251 -40.31 -14.24 2.40
C SER A 251 -40.97 -15.62 2.55
N PRO A 252 -41.86 -15.83 3.53
CA PRO A 252 -42.60 -17.07 3.62
C PRO A 252 -43.69 -17.09 2.53
N GLY A 253 -43.72 -18.17 1.76
CA GLY A 253 -44.78 -18.55 0.83
C GLY A 253 -45.00 -20.05 0.94
#